data_AF-N4XZE7-F1
#
_entry.id   AF-N4XZE7-F1
#
_cell.length_a   1.000
_cell.length_b   1.000
_cell.length_c   1.000
_cell.angle_alpha   90.00
_cell.angle_beta   90.00
_cell.angle_gamma   90.00
#
_symmetry.space_group_name_H-M   'P 1'
#
loop_
_entity.id
_entity.type
_entity.pdbx_description
1 polymer ?
#
loop_
_entity_poly.entity_id
_entity_poly.type
_entity_poly.pdbx_seq_one_letter_code
_entity_poly.pdbx_strand_id
1 'polypeptide(L)'
;MRYSSWPLLIRYAASKVTAIPFKSRYPFLCAYFQTTPQRSYNTPTINIDRKIAGVEKVFDYCFKNKIICAESVQMAAPEALLSIRGREYSIVHNRRLELVGDKIMGLVLSQRWYQVRNQNGHASPVKTWNDIHKSLISNEALAVRGFKLGLDAFVVPASGIHVTKNMMADAFEAMVGAVSLDAGEDAIEAVHDVLERTGFFNHPMLVR
;
A
#
# COMPACT_ATOMS: atom_id res chain seq x y z
N MET A 1 26.81 0.77 -62.45
CA MET A 1 27.99 0.32 -61.66
C MET A 1 28.24 1.37 -60.59
N ARG A 2 28.31 1.14 -59.29
CA ARG A 2 28.18 -0.03 -58.41
C ARG A 2 27.55 0.48 -57.10
N TYR A 3 26.69 -0.35 -56.53
CA TYR A 3 26.17 -0.23 -55.17
C TYR A 3 27.30 -0.35 -54.13
N SER A 4 27.23 0.42 -53.05
CA SER A 4 27.97 0.15 -51.80
C SER A 4 26.98 0.15 -50.65
N SER A 5 26.56 -1.07 -50.34
CA SER A 5 25.69 -1.56 -49.29
C SER A 5 26.04 -1.03 -47.89
N TRP A 6 25.05 -0.48 -47.21
CA TRP A 6 25.03 -0.40 -45.75
C TRP A 6 24.79 -1.82 -45.20
N PRO A 7 25.49 -2.27 -44.13
CA PRO A 7 25.15 -3.53 -43.50
C PRO A 7 23.75 -3.42 -42.89
N LEU A 8 22.86 -4.30 -43.34
CA LEU A 8 21.52 -4.49 -42.78
C LEU A 8 21.67 -4.84 -41.29
N LEU A 9 21.09 -4.02 -40.43
CA LEU A 9 20.89 -4.36 -39.02
C LEU A 9 20.17 -5.71 -38.96
N ILE A 10 20.87 -6.72 -38.44
CA ILE A 10 20.28 -8.01 -38.10
C ILE A 10 19.15 -7.71 -37.12
N ARG A 11 17.91 -7.86 -37.59
CA ARG A 11 16.75 -7.91 -36.71
C ARG A 11 16.95 -9.11 -35.80
N TYR A 12 17.28 -8.88 -34.54
CA TYR A 12 17.12 -9.89 -33.51
C TYR A 12 15.62 -10.17 -33.44
N ALA A 13 15.18 -11.24 -34.08
CA ALA A 13 13.85 -11.78 -33.87
C ALA A 13 13.81 -12.26 -32.43
N ALA A 14 13.22 -11.47 -31.53
CA ALA A 14 12.80 -11.98 -30.24
C ALA A 14 11.88 -13.16 -30.53
N SER A 15 12.27 -14.36 -30.07
CA SER A 15 11.38 -15.51 -30.03
C SER A 15 10.06 -15.04 -29.42
N LYS A 16 8.95 -15.29 -30.13
CA LYS A 16 7.61 -15.05 -29.58
C LYS A 16 7.53 -15.81 -28.26
N VAL A 17 7.71 -15.11 -27.14
CA VAL A 17 7.28 -15.60 -25.85
C VAL A 17 5.77 -15.53 -25.94
N THR A 18 5.16 -16.67 -26.25
CA THR A 18 3.73 -16.87 -26.07
C THR A 18 3.46 -16.55 -24.61
N ALA A 19 2.73 -15.46 -24.36
CA ALA A 19 2.20 -15.17 -23.05
C ALA A 19 1.42 -16.41 -22.58
N ILE A 20 1.97 -17.10 -21.59
CA ILE A 20 1.24 -18.14 -20.90
C ILE A 20 0.11 -17.38 -20.19
N PRO A 21 -1.17 -17.66 -20.47
CA PRO A 21 -2.24 -17.02 -19.74
C PRO A 21 -2.05 -17.41 -18.27
N PHE A 22 -1.94 -16.40 -17.40
CA PHE A 22 -1.93 -16.60 -15.96
C PHE A 22 -3.30 -17.13 -15.57
N LYS A 23 -3.49 -18.45 -15.69
CA LYS A 23 -4.66 -19.14 -15.18
C LYS A 23 -4.57 -19.01 -13.67
N SER A 24 -5.31 -18.04 -13.13
CA SER A 24 -5.72 -18.01 -11.73
C SER A 24 -6.34 -19.36 -11.38
N ARG A 25 -5.50 -20.24 -10.83
CA ARG A 25 -5.89 -21.45 -10.12
C ARG A 25 -5.09 -21.49 -8.83
N TYR A 26 -5.24 -20.42 -8.05
CA TYR A 26 -5.17 -20.59 -6.61
C TYR A 26 -6.60 -20.84 -6.16
N PRO A 27 -7.01 -22.09 -5.88
CA PRO A 27 -8.00 -22.22 -4.84
C PRO A 27 -7.33 -21.59 -3.60
N PHE A 28 -7.87 -20.48 -3.11
CA PHE A 28 -7.62 -20.06 -1.74
C PHE A 28 -8.18 -21.19 -0.86
N LEU A 29 -7.41 -22.26 -0.72
CA LEU A 29 -7.69 -23.33 0.21
C LEU A 29 -7.49 -22.68 1.57
N CYS A 30 -8.63 -22.36 2.17
CA CYS A 30 -8.82 -22.05 3.57
C CYS A 30 -8.28 -23.22 4.39
N ALA A 31 -6.97 -23.25 4.60
CA ALA A 31 -6.28 -24.40 5.19
C ALA A 31 -5.16 -23.94 6.11
N TYR A 32 -5.46 -23.00 7.01
CA TYR A 32 -4.76 -22.85 8.30
C TYR A 32 -5.73 -22.30 9.37
N PHE A 33 -6.89 -22.93 9.53
CA PHE A 33 -7.55 -22.98 10.83
C PHE A 33 -7.02 -24.23 11.55
N GLN A 34 -5.75 -24.23 11.91
CA GLN A 34 -5.34 -25.04 13.06
C GLN A 34 -5.79 -24.26 14.27
N THR A 35 -6.82 -24.77 14.93
CA THR A 35 -7.28 -24.28 16.24
C THR A 35 -6.12 -24.42 17.22
N THR A 36 -5.28 -23.39 17.30
CA THR A 36 -4.44 -23.17 18.46
C THR A 36 -5.36 -23.12 19.68
N PRO A 37 -4.94 -23.68 20.84
CA PRO A 37 -5.73 -23.59 22.04
C PRO A 37 -6.05 -22.10 22.27
N GLN A 38 -7.34 -21.78 22.46
CA GLN A 38 -7.82 -20.44 22.77
C GLN A 38 -6.89 -19.83 23.82
N ARG A 39 -5.98 -18.94 23.40
CA ARG A 39 -5.28 -18.08 24.36
C ARG A 39 -6.40 -17.26 24.98
N SER A 40 -6.63 -17.48 26.27
CA SER A 40 -7.52 -16.65 27.08
C SER A 40 -6.91 -15.26 27.18
N TYR A 41 -7.14 -14.45 26.16
CA TYR A 41 -6.88 -13.04 26.23
C TYR A 41 -7.97 -12.48 27.16
N ASN A 42 -7.62 -12.12 28.39
CA ASN A 42 -8.48 -11.28 29.26
C ASN A 42 -8.67 -9.85 28.69
N THR A 43 -8.37 -9.66 27.40
CA THR A 43 -8.45 -8.38 26.71
C THR A 43 -9.86 -8.24 26.15
N PRO A 44 -10.60 -7.18 26.49
CA PRO A 44 -11.94 -6.97 25.96
C PRO A 44 -11.89 -6.84 24.44
N THR A 45 -12.85 -7.47 23.77
CA THR A 45 -13.03 -7.35 22.32
C THR A 45 -13.25 -5.89 21.93
N ILE A 46 -12.46 -5.40 20.98
CA ILE A 46 -12.57 -4.02 20.48
C ILE A 46 -13.47 -4.03 19.24
N ASN A 47 -14.60 -3.32 19.28
CA ASN A 47 -15.37 -3.06 18.05
C ASN A 47 -14.60 -2.08 17.16
N ILE A 48 -14.28 -2.51 15.95
CA ILE A 48 -13.43 -1.77 15.00
C ILE A 48 -14.23 -1.07 13.90
N ASP A 49 -15.55 -1.21 13.84
CA ASP A 49 -16.38 -0.76 12.70
C ASP A 49 -16.22 0.73 12.43
N ARG A 50 -16.15 1.57 13.48
CA ARG A 50 -15.91 3.01 13.35
C ARG A 50 -14.52 3.36 12.84
N LYS A 51 -13.51 2.57 13.21
CA LYS A 51 -12.12 2.78 12.77
C LYS A 51 -11.98 2.41 11.30
N ILE A 52 -12.59 1.30 10.87
CA ILE A 52 -12.69 0.93 9.46
C ILE A 52 -13.37 2.05 8.66
N ALA A 53 -14.58 2.47 9.07
CA ALA A 53 -15.30 3.54 8.38
C ALA A 53 -14.52 4.86 8.33
N GLY A 54 -13.71 5.13 9.36
CA GLY A 54 -12.79 6.26 9.42
C GLY A 54 -11.72 6.21 8.33
N VAL A 55 -11.01 5.08 8.21
CA VAL A 55 -10.00 4.86 7.16
C VAL A 55 -10.65 4.98 5.77
N GLU A 56 -11.79 4.32 5.56
CA GLU A 56 -12.52 4.38 4.29
C GLU A 56 -12.86 5.80 3.87
N LYS A 57 -13.31 6.62 4.83
CA LYS A 57 -13.64 8.02 4.58
C LYS A 57 -12.41 8.87 4.26
N VAL A 58 -11.29 8.66 4.97
CA VAL A 58 -10.05 9.41 4.71
C VAL A 58 -9.48 9.06 3.34
N PHE A 59 -9.48 7.78 2.98
CA PHE A 59 -8.95 7.28 1.72
C PHE A 59 -9.92 7.39 0.54
N ASP A 60 -11.19 7.70 0.80
CA ASP A 60 -12.27 7.63 -0.19
C ASP A 60 -12.33 6.27 -0.90
N TYR A 61 -12.06 5.21 -0.13
CA TYR A 61 -11.96 3.83 -0.61
C TYR A 61 -12.86 2.92 0.23
N CYS A 62 -13.77 2.19 -0.40
CA CYS A 62 -14.62 1.22 0.28
C CYS A 62 -14.03 -0.19 0.17
N PHE A 63 -13.51 -0.74 1.28
CA PHE A 63 -12.98 -2.09 1.34
C PHE A 63 -14.08 -3.14 1.11
N LYS A 64 -13.83 -4.03 0.15
CA LYS A 64 -14.63 -5.23 -0.10
C LYS A 64 -14.47 -6.20 1.07
N ASN A 65 -13.22 -6.39 1.53
CA ASN A 65 -12.86 -7.20 2.68
C ASN A 65 -12.59 -6.32 3.91
N LYS A 66 -13.56 -6.23 4.83
CA LYS A 66 -13.40 -5.44 6.07
C LYS A 66 -12.29 -5.97 7.00
N ILE A 67 -11.93 -7.25 6.89
CA ILE A 67 -10.88 -7.87 7.70
C ILE A 67 -9.50 -7.32 7.31
N ILE A 68 -9.24 -7.08 6.02
CA ILE A 68 -7.94 -6.55 5.59
C ILE A 68 -7.72 -5.10 6.04
N CYS A 69 -8.80 -4.31 6.09
CA CYS A 69 -8.76 -2.98 6.69
C CYS A 69 -8.51 -3.07 8.22
N ALA A 70 -9.17 -4.00 8.91
CA ALA A 70 -8.92 -4.24 10.33
C ALA A 70 -7.47 -4.66 10.62
N GLU A 71 -6.89 -5.52 9.78
CA GLU A 71 -5.47 -5.90 9.86
C GLU A 71 -4.58 -4.68 9.67
N SER A 72 -4.88 -3.81 8.70
CA SER A 72 -4.05 -2.64 8.39
C SER A 72 -3.86 -1.67 9.57
N VAL A 73 -4.87 -1.54 10.43
CA VAL A 73 -4.85 -0.64 11.59
C VAL A 73 -4.32 -1.30 12.86
N GLN A 74 -4.03 -2.60 12.82
CA GLN A 74 -3.66 -3.38 14.00
C GLN A 74 -2.14 -3.40 14.25
N MET A 75 -1.73 -2.77 15.35
CA MET A 75 -0.34 -2.64 15.81
C MET A 75 -0.08 -3.36 17.15
N ALA A 76 -1.09 -3.89 17.82
CA ALA A 76 -0.88 -4.64 19.06
C ALA A 76 -0.30 -6.04 18.76
N ALA A 77 0.76 -6.43 19.48
CA ALA A 77 1.45 -7.69 19.25
C ALA A 77 0.85 -8.86 20.06
N PRO A 78 0.92 -10.11 19.54
CA PRO A 78 1.10 -10.49 18.13
C PRO A 78 -0.21 -10.46 17.33
N GLU A 79 -1.35 -10.54 18.03
CA GLU A 79 -2.71 -10.57 17.50
C GLU A 79 -3.65 -9.85 18.48
N ALA A 80 -4.77 -9.33 17.99
CA ALA A 80 -5.87 -8.86 18.84
C ALA A 80 -7.21 -9.45 18.39
N LEU A 81 -8.09 -9.67 19.36
CA LEU A 81 -9.47 -10.06 19.12
C LEU A 81 -10.29 -8.79 18.80
N LEU A 82 -10.69 -8.65 17.54
CA LEU A 82 -11.45 -7.49 17.06
C LEU A 82 -12.85 -7.92 16.63
N SER A 83 -13.86 -7.10 16.94
CA SER A 83 -15.23 -7.30 16.46
C SER A 83 -15.50 -6.45 15.22
N ILE A 84 -15.89 -7.11 14.14
CA ILE A 84 -16.31 -6.49 12.88
C ILE A 84 -17.77 -6.90 12.66
N ARG A 85 -18.69 -5.93 12.62
CA ARG A 85 -20.13 -6.16 12.46
C ARG A 85 -20.69 -7.21 13.44
N GLY A 86 -20.23 -7.17 14.69
CA GLY A 86 -20.68 -8.07 15.75
C GLY A 86 -20.09 -9.48 15.71
N ARG A 87 -19.15 -9.78 14.82
CA ARG A 87 -18.42 -11.06 14.77
C ARG A 87 -16.97 -10.86 15.18
N GLU A 88 -16.42 -11.78 15.97
CA GLU A 88 -15.06 -11.70 16.47
C GLU A 88 -14.06 -12.38 15.53
N TYR A 89 -12.90 -11.77 15.36
CA TYR A 89 -11.81 -12.25 14.53
C TYR A 89 -10.49 -12.08 15.28
N SER A 90 -9.61 -13.08 15.23
CA SER A 90 -8.20 -12.89 15.61
C SER A 90 -7.50 -12.20 14.45
N ILE A 91 -7.05 -10.97 14.68
CA ILE A 91 -6.40 -10.13 13.67
C ILE A 91 -4.93 -9.99 14.02
N VAL A 92 -4.06 -10.37 13.08
CA VAL A 92 -2.61 -10.32 13.23
C VAL A 92 -2.06 -8.90 13.13
N HIS A 93 -0.84 -8.69 13.60
CA HIS A 93 -0.11 -7.43 13.40
C HIS A 93 0.09 -7.12 11.91
N ASN A 94 -0.05 -5.84 11.55
CA ASN A 94 -0.05 -5.34 10.17
C ASN A 94 1.29 -5.40 9.39
N ARG A 95 2.35 -6.02 9.93
CA ARG A 95 3.72 -5.95 9.38
C ARG A 95 3.82 -6.45 7.94
N ARG A 96 2.98 -7.43 7.58
CA ARG A 96 2.92 -7.97 6.22
C ARG A 96 2.30 -6.98 5.25
N LEU A 97 1.26 -6.27 5.67
CA LEU A 97 0.63 -5.22 4.88
C LEU A 97 1.53 -4.00 4.75
N GLU A 98 2.23 -3.61 5.82
CA GLU A 98 3.26 -2.56 5.79
C GLU A 98 4.25 -2.80 4.64
N LEU A 99 4.83 -4.00 4.59
CA LEU A 99 5.78 -4.36 3.53
C LEU A 99 5.17 -4.26 2.13
N VAL A 100 3.91 -4.69 1.94
CA VAL A 100 3.21 -4.57 0.65
C VAL A 100 3.02 -3.10 0.28
N GLY A 101 2.58 -2.29 1.24
CA GLY A 101 2.37 -0.85 1.11
C GLY A 101 3.61 -0.09 0.68
N ASP A 102 4.74 -0.31 1.39
CA ASP A 102 6.04 0.28 1.05
C ASP A 102 6.41 0.02 -0.43
N LYS A 103 6.29 -1.23 -0.88
CA LYS A 103 6.64 -1.58 -2.27
C LYS A 103 5.71 -0.96 -3.31
N ILE A 104 4.39 -0.99 -3.09
CA ILE A 104 3.48 -0.43 -4.09
C ILE A 104 3.49 1.09 -4.12
N MET A 105 3.67 1.77 -2.98
CA MET A 105 3.84 3.23 -2.97
C MET A 105 5.11 3.65 -3.70
N GLY A 106 6.23 2.93 -3.50
CA GLY A 106 7.45 3.16 -4.26
C GLY A 106 7.24 3.00 -5.77
N LEU A 107 6.49 1.97 -6.19
CA LEU A 107 6.14 1.74 -7.60
C LEU A 107 5.30 2.91 -8.15
N VAL A 108 4.19 3.26 -7.51
CA VAL A 108 3.29 4.33 -7.97
C VAL A 108 4.02 5.68 -8.02
N LEU A 109 4.82 5.99 -7.00
CA LEU A 109 5.64 7.20 -6.97
C LEU A 109 6.65 7.21 -8.13
N SER A 110 7.28 6.07 -8.44
CA SER A 110 8.22 5.97 -9.57
C SER A 110 7.54 6.20 -10.92
N GLN A 111 6.33 5.69 -11.11
CA GLN A 111 5.53 5.93 -12.31
C GLN A 111 5.15 7.41 -12.44
N ARG A 112 4.70 8.03 -11.34
CA ARG A 112 4.35 9.45 -11.32
C ARG A 112 5.57 10.31 -11.64
N TRP A 113 6.70 10.07 -10.97
CA TRP A 113 7.95 10.78 -11.22
C TRP A 113 8.41 10.64 -12.68
N TYR A 114 8.34 9.44 -13.26
CA TYR A 114 8.72 9.19 -14.64
C TYR A 114 7.91 10.01 -15.66
N GLN A 115 6.68 10.40 -15.33
CA GLN A 115 5.82 11.22 -16.19
C GLN A 115 6.10 12.73 -16.09
N VAL A 116 6.81 13.19 -15.06
CA VAL A 116 7.07 14.62 -14.84
C VAL A 116 7.97 15.18 -15.94
N ARG A 117 7.59 16.33 -16.49
CA ARG A 117 8.36 17.10 -17.47
C ARG A 117 8.38 18.56 -17.02
N ASN A 118 9.49 19.25 -17.26
CA ASN A 118 9.55 20.69 -17.02
C ASN A 118 8.83 21.49 -18.12
N GLN A 119 8.74 22.81 -17.96
CA GLN A 119 8.13 23.74 -18.92
C GLN A 119 8.69 23.64 -20.35
N ASN A 120 9.92 23.13 -20.52
CA ASN A 120 10.58 22.94 -21.81
C ASN A 120 10.40 21.51 -22.35
N GLY A 121 9.59 20.66 -21.70
CA GLY A 121 9.34 19.28 -22.09
C GLY A 121 10.44 18.29 -21.73
N HIS A 122 11.47 18.69 -20.97
CA HIS A 122 12.54 17.78 -20.55
C HIS A 122 12.14 16.96 -19.33
N ALA A 123 12.55 15.68 -19.28
CA ALA A 123 12.35 14.81 -18.13
C ALA A 123 13.11 15.28 -16.89
N SER A 124 12.53 15.02 -15.71
CA SER A 124 13.18 15.28 -14.43
C SER A 124 14.51 14.52 -14.32
N PRO A 125 15.61 15.17 -13.90
CA PRO A 125 16.89 14.49 -13.72
C PRO A 125 16.79 13.35 -12.70
N VAL A 126 17.42 12.20 -12.96
CA VAL A 126 17.40 11.03 -12.05
C VAL A 126 17.82 11.40 -10.61
N LYS A 127 18.76 12.35 -10.44
CA LYS A 127 19.18 12.83 -9.11
C LYS A 127 18.03 13.35 -8.23
N THR A 128 16.94 13.83 -8.83
CA THR A 128 15.76 14.30 -8.10
C THR A 128 14.96 13.18 -7.43
N TRP A 129 15.14 11.94 -7.88
CA TRP A 129 14.46 10.77 -7.35
C TRP A 129 14.72 10.59 -5.85
N ASN A 130 15.98 10.65 -5.43
CA ASN A 130 16.37 10.44 -4.04
C ASN A 130 15.73 11.48 -3.10
N ASP A 131 15.67 12.74 -3.53
CA ASP A 131 15.05 13.81 -2.76
C ASP A 131 13.54 13.62 -2.64
N ILE A 132 12.86 13.32 -3.76
CA ILE A 132 11.41 13.06 -3.80
C ILE A 132 11.07 11.84 -2.94
N HIS A 133 11.78 10.73 -3.13
CA HIS A 133 11.60 9.49 -2.37
C HIS A 133 11.74 9.75 -0.87
N LYS A 134 12.82 10.43 -0.45
CA LYS A 134 13.02 10.77 0.97
C LYS A 134 11.93 11.69 1.50
N SER A 135 11.46 12.65 0.70
CA SER A 135 10.45 13.62 1.13
C SER A 135 9.03 13.07 1.22
N LEU A 136 8.72 11.97 0.52
CA LEU A 136 7.35 11.45 0.41
C LEU A 136 7.13 10.11 1.10
N ILE A 137 8.12 9.21 1.08
CA ILE A 137 7.99 7.84 1.60
C ILE A 137 9.02 7.48 2.66
N SER A 138 9.64 8.47 3.31
CA SER A 138 10.34 8.21 4.56
C SER A 138 9.34 8.06 5.71
N ASN A 139 9.71 7.31 6.75
CA ASN A 139 8.87 7.16 7.95
C ASN A 139 8.45 8.52 8.55
N GLU A 140 9.34 9.52 8.56
CA GLU A 140 8.99 10.86 9.03
C GLU A 140 7.91 11.50 8.15
N ALA A 141 8.05 11.43 6.83
CA ALA A 141 7.07 11.98 5.89
C ALA A 141 5.69 11.30 6.01
N LEU A 142 5.68 9.97 6.08
CA LEU A 142 4.46 9.18 6.21
C LEU A 142 3.79 9.38 7.58
N ALA A 143 4.56 9.44 8.66
CA ALA A 143 4.05 9.75 9.99
C ALA A 143 3.37 11.13 10.02
N VAL A 144 4.07 12.17 9.54
CA VAL A 144 3.52 13.54 9.47
C VAL A 144 2.23 13.57 8.66
N ARG A 145 2.19 12.86 7.53
CA ARG A 145 0.98 12.76 6.70
C ARG A 145 -0.14 12.05 7.44
N GLY A 146 0.13 10.90 8.05
CA GLY A 146 -0.87 10.12 8.80
C GLY A 146 -1.51 10.92 9.92
N PHE A 147 -0.71 11.62 10.74
CA PHE A 147 -1.23 12.48 11.80
C PHE A 147 -2.03 13.67 11.27
N LYS A 148 -1.58 14.31 10.19
CA LYS A 148 -2.33 15.43 9.56
C LYS A 148 -3.72 15.00 9.06
N LEU A 149 -3.85 13.75 8.65
CA LEU A 149 -5.12 13.15 8.21
C LEU A 149 -5.97 12.61 9.37
N GLY A 150 -5.45 12.61 10.60
CA GLY A 150 -6.13 12.05 11.77
C GLY A 150 -6.23 10.52 11.77
N LEU A 151 -5.35 9.83 11.02
CA LEU A 151 -5.36 8.37 10.92
C LEU A 151 -4.94 7.66 12.22
N ASP A 152 -4.23 8.36 13.10
CA ASP A 152 -3.83 7.87 14.41
C ASP A 152 -5.03 7.49 15.29
N ALA A 153 -6.15 8.20 15.13
CA ALA A 153 -7.41 7.86 15.80
C ALA A 153 -7.95 6.48 15.42
N PHE A 154 -7.55 5.93 14.28
CA PHE A 154 -8.02 4.63 13.77
C PHE A 154 -7.06 3.48 14.06
N VAL A 155 -5.78 3.75 14.30
CA VAL A 155 -4.80 2.75 14.72
C VAL A 155 -5.21 2.07 16.03
N VAL A 156 -4.92 0.78 16.16
CA VAL A 156 -5.10 -0.04 17.35
C VAL A 156 -3.73 -0.40 17.91
N PRO A 157 -3.20 0.41 18.85
CA PRO A 157 -1.98 0.06 19.56
C PRO A 157 -2.26 -0.94 20.68
N ALA A 158 -1.20 -1.44 21.32
CA ALA A 158 -1.35 -2.17 22.58
C ALA A 158 -2.01 -1.27 23.65
N SER A 159 -2.72 -1.88 24.60
CA SER A 159 -3.45 -1.15 25.64
C SER A 159 -2.53 -0.17 26.40
N GLY A 160 -2.98 1.08 26.53
CA GLY A 160 -2.23 2.15 27.21
C GLY A 160 -1.07 2.75 26.41
N ILE A 161 -0.85 2.31 25.16
CA ILE A 161 0.20 2.85 24.28
C ILE A 161 -0.38 3.93 23.37
N HIS A 162 0.30 5.08 23.31
CA HIS A 162 0.00 6.12 22.33
C HIS A 162 0.65 5.80 20.98
N VAL A 163 0.00 6.19 19.89
CA VAL A 163 0.52 5.99 18.52
C VAL A 163 1.77 6.85 18.34
N THR A 164 2.91 6.19 18.13
CA THR A 164 4.20 6.88 17.86
C THR A 164 4.34 7.21 16.37
N LYS A 165 5.35 8.01 16.01
CA LYS A 165 5.66 8.29 14.60
C LYS A 165 5.92 7.04 13.77
N ASN A 166 6.73 6.11 14.30
CA ASN A 166 7.02 4.86 13.60
C ASN A 166 5.74 4.03 13.41
N MET A 167 4.92 3.92 14.45
CA MET A 167 3.64 3.21 14.35
C MET A 167 2.71 3.85 13.32
N MET A 168 2.68 5.18 13.24
CA MET A 168 1.86 5.87 12.26
C MET A 168 2.36 5.67 10.83
N ALA A 169 3.68 5.69 10.62
CA ALA A 169 4.29 5.41 9.32
C ALA A 169 3.97 3.97 8.86
N ASP A 170 4.27 2.98 9.72
CA ASP A 170 4.03 1.56 9.43
C ASP A 170 2.54 1.29 9.17
N ALA A 171 1.64 1.91 9.96
CA ALA A 171 0.21 1.78 9.74
C ALA A 171 -0.27 2.49 8.47
N PHE A 172 0.31 3.62 8.08
CA PHE A 172 -0.01 4.27 6.81
C PHE A 172 0.35 3.35 5.63
N GLU A 173 1.56 2.78 5.66
CA GLU A 173 2.00 1.77 4.68
C GLU A 173 1.03 0.58 4.66
N ALA A 174 0.69 0.05 5.82
CA ALA A 174 -0.23 -1.07 5.92
C ALA A 174 -1.64 -0.77 5.38
N MET A 175 -2.18 0.43 5.63
CA MET A 175 -3.48 0.84 5.08
C MET A 175 -3.42 0.90 3.54
N VAL A 176 -2.34 1.43 2.97
CA VAL A 176 -2.14 1.45 1.50
C VAL A 176 -1.94 0.02 0.95
N GLY A 177 -1.19 -0.83 1.66
CA GLY A 177 -1.03 -2.23 1.31
C GLY A 177 -2.35 -3.00 1.32
N ALA A 178 -3.24 -2.70 2.28
CA ALA A 178 -4.57 -3.27 2.33
C ALA A 178 -5.43 -2.84 1.12
N VAL A 179 -5.38 -1.56 0.73
CA VAL A 179 -6.06 -1.06 -0.48
C VAL A 179 -5.57 -1.82 -1.71
N SER A 180 -4.25 -1.97 -1.87
CA SER A 180 -3.66 -2.71 -2.99
C SER A 180 -4.19 -4.14 -3.10
N LEU A 181 -4.23 -4.88 -1.99
CA LEU A 181 -4.65 -6.28 -2.00
C LEU A 181 -6.17 -6.44 -2.16
N ASP A 182 -6.96 -5.51 -1.63
CA ASP A 182 -8.42 -5.50 -1.78
C ASP A 182 -8.88 -5.11 -3.19
N ALA A 183 -8.11 -4.24 -3.86
CA ALA A 183 -8.36 -3.83 -5.24
C ALA A 183 -8.07 -4.96 -6.25
N GLY A 184 -7.05 -5.79 -6.01
CA GLY A 184 -6.70 -6.91 -6.90
C GLY A 184 -5.98 -6.45 -8.16
N GLU A 185 -6.58 -6.66 -9.34
CA GLU A 185 -5.96 -6.25 -10.62
C GLU A 185 -5.84 -4.73 -10.75
N ASP A 186 -6.72 -3.97 -10.09
CA ASP A 186 -6.76 -2.51 -10.10
C ASP A 186 -5.86 -1.85 -9.04
N ALA A 187 -4.94 -2.61 -8.44
CA ALA A 187 -4.13 -2.18 -7.29
C ALA A 187 -3.38 -0.86 -7.51
N ILE A 188 -2.79 -0.66 -8.70
CA ILE A 188 -2.02 0.55 -9.01
C ILE A 188 -2.93 1.78 -9.06
N GLU A 189 -4.10 1.66 -9.69
CA GLU A 189 -5.07 2.74 -9.82
C GLU A 189 -5.67 3.11 -8.46
N ALA A 190 -6.12 2.11 -7.70
CA ALA A 190 -6.66 2.33 -6.36
C ALA A 190 -5.64 2.98 -5.40
N VAL A 191 -4.37 2.54 -5.43
CA VAL A 191 -3.31 3.17 -4.63
C VAL A 191 -3.03 4.58 -5.13
N HIS A 192 -2.96 4.80 -6.44
CA HIS A 192 -2.77 6.14 -6.99
C HIS A 192 -3.85 7.10 -6.49
N ASP A 193 -5.12 6.71 -6.52
CA ASP A 193 -6.24 7.54 -6.08
C ASP A 193 -6.17 7.86 -4.58
N VAL A 194 -5.81 6.87 -3.75
CA VAL A 194 -5.56 7.08 -2.31
C VAL A 194 -4.39 8.05 -2.08
N LEU A 195 -3.31 7.92 -2.82
CA LEU A 195 -2.16 8.82 -2.71
C LEU A 195 -2.53 10.25 -3.15
N GLU A 196 -3.26 10.41 -4.26
CA GLU A 196 -3.77 11.72 -4.69
C GLU A 196 -4.69 12.33 -3.62
N ARG A 197 -5.66 11.55 -3.12
CA ARG A 197 -6.61 11.96 -2.08
C ARG A 197 -5.95 12.42 -0.80
N THR A 198 -4.84 11.79 -0.41
CA THR A 198 -4.07 12.12 0.80
C THR A 198 -3.07 13.27 0.57
N GLY A 199 -3.13 13.93 -0.59
CA GLY A 199 -2.24 15.03 -0.96
C GLY A 199 -0.79 14.58 -1.12
N PHE A 200 -0.55 13.31 -1.44
CA PHE A 200 0.77 12.72 -1.55
C PHE A 200 1.58 13.35 -2.68
N PHE A 201 0.93 13.63 -3.80
CA PHE A 201 1.57 14.23 -4.97
C PHE A 201 1.66 15.76 -4.93
N ASN A 202 1.19 16.42 -3.85
CA ASN A 202 1.33 17.85 -3.63
C ASN A 202 2.78 18.22 -3.25
N HIS A 203 3.69 18.03 -4.20
CA HIS A 203 5.12 18.22 -4.02
C HIS A 203 5.70 19.03 -5.20
N PRO A 204 6.50 20.09 -5.00
CA PRO A 204 6.97 20.96 -6.07
C PRO A 204 7.69 20.23 -7.23
N MET A 205 8.32 19.09 -6.93
CA MET A 205 9.04 18.30 -7.93
C MET A 205 8.15 17.27 -8.67
N LEU A 206 6.85 17.21 -8.36
CA LEU A 206 5.84 16.36 -9.01
C LEU A 206 4.73 17.18 -9.72
N VAL A 207 4.81 18.50 -9.63
CA VAL A 207 3.93 19.44 -10.34
C VAL A 207 4.58 19.81 -11.69
N ARG A 208 3.75 20.01 -12.72
CA ARG A 208 4.18 20.46 -14.06
C ARG A 208 4.58 21.92 -14.08
#